data_AF-A0A0D2ZZY9-F1
#
_entry.id   AF-A0A0D2ZZY9-F1
#
_cell.length_a   1.000
_cell.length_b   1.000
_cell.length_c   1.000
_cell.angle_alpha   90.00
_cell.angle_beta   90.00
_cell.angle_gamma   90.00
#
_symmetry.space_group_name_H-M   'P 1'
#
loop_
_entity.id
_entity.type
_entity.pdbx_description
1 polymer ?
#
loop_
_entity_poly.entity_id
_entity_poly.type
_entity_poly.pdbx_seq_one_letter_code
_entity_poly.pdbx_strand_id
1 'polypeptide(L)'
;MQGKAGRHTAVFQKFQQKADFFMCSLLGKGSRNIQKTPGGLIFRQRWNNMQFVTSASFLTTVYSDYLTSSRSYLRCSAGNVAPSQLLSFAKSQVDYILGDNPRATSYMVGYGNNFPQRVHHRGSSIVSYKVDRSFVTCRGGYA
;
A
#
# COMPACT_ATOMS: atom_id res chain seq x y z
N MET A 1 -22.90 0.57 8.03
CA MET A 1 -23.90 -0.26 7.31
C MET A 1 -25.30 0.31 7.54
N GLN A 2 -25.99 0.70 6.47
CA GLN A 2 -27.24 1.49 6.48
C GLN A 2 -28.47 0.67 6.95
N GLY A 3 -28.39 -0.04 8.08
CA GLY A 3 -29.53 -0.77 8.67
C GLY A 3 -29.97 -2.05 7.95
N LYS A 4 -29.44 -2.35 6.75
CA LYS A 4 -29.84 -3.52 5.92
C LYS A 4 -29.29 -4.88 6.39
N ALA A 5 -28.58 -4.93 7.52
CA ALA A 5 -27.87 -6.13 7.96
C ALA A 5 -28.77 -7.22 8.56
N GLY A 6 -29.96 -6.85 9.06
CA GLY A 6 -30.93 -7.78 9.65
C GLY A 6 -30.29 -8.75 10.64
N ARG A 7 -30.52 -10.06 10.42
CA ARG A 7 -29.95 -11.15 11.25
C ARG A 7 -28.42 -11.23 11.26
N HIS A 8 -27.73 -10.60 10.31
CA HIS A 8 -26.27 -10.66 10.18
C HIS A 8 -25.54 -9.49 10.86
N THR A 9 -26.27 -8.61 11.54
CA THR A 9 -25.71 -7.42 12.20
C THR A 9 -24.51 -7.73 13.10
N ALA A 10 -24.61 -8.75 13.95
CA ALA A 10 -23.52 -9.14 14.84
C ALA A 10 -22.26 -9.62 14.09
N VAL A 11 -22.44 -10.31 12.95
CA VAL A 11 -21.32 -10.77 12.12
C VAL A 11 -20.64 -9.59 11.46
N PHE A 12 -21.41 -8.69 10.87
CA PHE A 12 -20.83 -7.54 10.20
C PHE A 12 -20.18 -6.53 11.15
N GLN A 13 -20.69 -6.38 12.37
CA GLN A 13 -20.01 -5.61 13.42
C GLN A 13 -18.61 -6.17 13.72
N LYS A 14 -18.45 -7.51 13.74
CA LYS A 14 -17.12 -8.13 13.90
C LYS A 14 -16.19 -7.83 12.72
N PHE A 15 -16.70 -7.78 11.49
CA PHE A 15 -15.88 -7.37 10.34
C PHE A 15 -15.47 -5.90 10.43
N GLN A 16 -16.39 -5.02 10.85
CA GLN A 16 -16.08 -3.61 11.07
C GLN A 16 -15.00 -3.43 12.13
N GLN A 17 -15.08 -4.15 13.27
CA GLN A 17 -14.05 -4.12 14.31
C GLN A 17 -12.67 -4.53 13.78
N LYS A 18 -12.60 -5.55 12.91
CA LYS A 18 -11.35 -5.98 12.27
C LYS A 18 -10.80 -4.92 11.31
N ALA A 19 -11.68 -4.27 10.55
CA ALA A 19 -11.30 -3.18 9.66
C ALA A 19 -10.78 -1.97 10.46
N ASP A 20 -11.48 -1.57 11.52
CA ASP A 20 -11.07 -0.49 12.42
C ASP A 20 -9.70 -0.79 13.03
N PHE A 21 -9.51 -2.00 13.56
CA PHE A 21 -8.22 -2.42 14.12
C PHE A 21 -7.09 -2.32 13.09
N PHE A 22 -7.32 -2.79 11.87
CA PHE A 22 -6.35 -2.73 10.79
C PHE A 22 -5.99 -1.28 10.45
N MET A 23 -6.98 -0.39 10.26
CA MET A 23 -6.73 1.01 9.92
C MET A 23 -6.01 1.77 11.04
N CYS A 24 -6.39 1.52 12.29
CA CYS A 24 -5.70 2.10 13.45
C CYS A 24 -4.24 1.65 13.53
N SER A 25 -3.97 0.37 13.22
CA SER A 25 -2.61 -0.20 13.19
C SER A 25 -1.72 0.48 12.15
N LEU A 26 -2.27 0.79 10.96
CA LEU A 26 -1.56 1.49 9.89
C LEU A 26 -1.19 2.93 10.26
N LEU A 27 -2.08 3.63 10.97
CA LEU A 27 -1.87 5.01 11.41
C LEU A 27 -0.97 5.15 12.64
N GLY A 28 -0.57 4.04 13.28
CA GLY A 28 0.17 4.11 14.54
C GLY A 28 -0.70 4.50 15.73
N LYS A 29 -2.03 4.33 15.62
CA LYS A 29 -3.02 4.74 16.63
C LYS A 29 -3.71 3.56 17.31
N GLY A 30 -3.38 2.32 16.94
CA GLY A 30 -3.91 1.11 17.55
C GLY A 30 -3.07 0.59 18.71
N SER A 31 -3.51 -0.51 19.30
CA SER A 31 -2.78 -1.23 20.36
C SER A 31 -1.58 -2.02 19.83
N ARG A 32 -1.60 -2.41 18.55
CA ARG A 32 -0.49 -3.03 17.84
C ARG A 32 -0.32 -2.37 16.49
N ASN A 33 0.79 -1.66 16.30
CA ASN A 33 1.01 -0.83 15.12
C ASN A 33 2.02 -1.46 14.16
N ILE A 34 1.84 -1.20 12.87
CA ILE A 34 2.80 -1.60 11.84
C ILE A 34 4.07 -0.74 11.95
N GLN A 35 5.22 -1.34 11.69
CA GLN A 35 6.46 -0.58 11.60
C GLN A 35 6.48 0.26 10.32
N LYS A 36 7.14 1.42 10.39
CA LYS A 36 7.38 2.29 9.24
C LYS A 36 8.87 2.50 9.09
N THR A 37 9.33 2.70 7.87
CA THR A 37 10.70 3.16 7.62
C THR A 37 10.88 4.57 8.18
N PRO A 38 12.11 5.06 8.40
CA PRO A 38 12.35 6.46 8.76
C PRO A 38 11.75 7.46 7.76
N GLY A 39 11.62 7.05 6.48
CA GLY A 39 10.96 7.84 5.43
C GLY A 39 9.43 7.73 5.40
N GLY A 40 8.80 7.01 6.34
CA GLY A 40 7.34 6.95 6.47
C GLY A 40 6.62 5.84 5.69
N LEU A 41 7.34 4.98 4.96
CA LEU A 41 6.75 3.84 4.25
C LEU A 41 6.36 2.73 5.23
N ILE A 42 5.15 2.16 5.08
CA ILE A 42 4.78 0.92 5.78
C ILE A 42 5.82 -0.17 5.52
N PHE A 43 6.34 -0.79 6.57
CA PHE A 43 7.33 -1.85 6.47
C PHE A 43 6.84 -3.13 7.16
N ARG A 44 6.33 -4.06 6.36
CA ARG A 44 5.82 -5.36 6.83
C ARG A 44 6.89 -6.44 6.80
N GLN A 45 7.71 -6.47 5.76
CA GLN A 45 8.74 -7.49 5.54
C GLN A 45 9.79 -7.04 4.51
N ARG A 46 10.91 -7.78 4.43
CA ARG A 46 12.05 -7.44 3.56
C ARG A 46 11.78 -7.66 2.08
N TRP A 47 11.23 -8.81 1.73
CA TRP A 47 10.88 -9.15 0.36
C TRP A 47 9.50 -8.60 0.03
N ASN A 48 9.26 -8.22 -1.24
CA ASN A 48 7.97 -7.79 -1.80
C ASN A 48 7.13 -6.78 -0.97
N ASN A 49 7.76 -5.95 -0.13
CA ASN A 49 7.07 -5.04 0.77
C ASN A 49 6.06 -4.12 0.07
N MET A 50 6.37 -3.68 -1.16
CA MET A 50 5.50 -2.79 -1.93
C MET A 50 4.12 -3.39 -2.22
N GLN A 51 3.97 -4.73 -2.24
CA GLN A 51 2.65 -5.37 -2.36
C GLN A 51 1.77 -5.07 -1.14
N PHE A 52 2.35 -5.06 0.06
CA PHE A 52 1.63 -4.71 1.28
C PHE A 52 1.29 -3.22 1.31
N VAL A 53 2.22 -2.37 0.88
CA VAL A 53 2.00 -0.91 0.82
C VAL A 53 0.84 -0.59 -0.13
N THR A 54 0.84 -1.14 -1.35
CA THR A 54 -0.21 -0.86 -2.34
C THR A 54 -1.56 -1.39 -1.89
N SER A 55 -1.64 -2.64 -1.40
CA SER A 55 -2.88 -3.21 -0.89
C SER A 55 -3.43 -2.45 0.33
N ALA A 56 -2.56 -2.08 1.28
CA ALA A 56 -2.97 -1.30 2.44
C ALA A 56 -3.46 0.11 2.04
N SER A 57 -2.78 0.75 1.09
CA SER A 57 -3.19 2.05 0.56
C SER A 57 -4.58 1.98 -0.08
N PHE A 58 -4.82 0.98 -0.93
CA PHE A 58 -6.13 0.75 -1.54
C PHE A 58 -7.23 0.54 -0.49
N LEU A 59 -7.03 -0.37 0.47
CA LEU A 59 -7.99 -0.62 1.53
C LEU A 59 -8.26 0.62 2.39
N THR A 60 -7.22 1.41 2.67
CA THR A 60 -7.34 2.65 3.44
C THR A 60 -8.18 3.69 2.69
N THR A 61 -7.98 3.85 1.38
CA THR A 61 -8.80 4.72 0.54
C THR A 61 -10.26 4.29 0.55
N VAL A 62 -10.54 3.01 0.30
CA VAL A 62 -11.91 2.47 0.32
C VAL A 62 -12.58 2.67 1.68
N TYR A 63 -11.83 2.50 2.77
CA TYR A 63 -12.38 2.68 4.12
C TYR A 63 -12.62 4.16 4.47
N SER A 64 -11.77 5.06 3.98
CA SER A 64 -12.04 6.50 4.04
C SER A 64 -13.36 6.85 3.36
N ASP A 65 -13.61 6.32 2.16
CA ASP A 65 -14.85 6.57 1.43
C ASP A 65 -16.07 5.97 2.15
N TYR A 66 -15.91 4.78 2.75
CA TYR A 66 -16.94 4.16 3.58
C TYR A 66 -17.30 5.04 4.80
N LEU A 67 -16.30 5.53 5.53
CA LEU A 67 -16.56 6.39 6.70
C LEU A 67 -17.16 7.74 6.28
N THR A 68 -16.71 8.31 5.16
CA THR A 68 -17.28 9.53 4.59
C THR A 68 -18.77 9.35 4.24
N SER A 69 -19.10 8.31 3.48
CA SER A 69 -20.49 8.02 3.07
C SER A 69 -21.41 7.68 4.24
N SER A 70 -20.86 7.10 5.32
CA SER A 70 -21.60 6.78 6.55
C SER A 70 -21.55 7.90 7.59
N ARG A 71 -20.97 9.06 7.27
CA ARG A 71 -20.79 10.22 8.18
C ARG A 71 -20.20 9.81 9.53
N SER A 72 -19.24 8.90 9.49
CA SER A 72 -18.63 8.26 10.66
C SER A 72 -17.15 8.58 10.77
N TYR A 73 -16.58 8.29 11.93
CA TYR A 73 -15.16 8.45 12.23
C TYR A 73 -14.58 7.11 12.65
N LEU A 74 -13.30 6.90 12.36
CA LEU A 74 -12.56 5.75 12.88
C LEU A 74 -12.19 6.02 14.34
N ARG A 75 -12.49 5.08 15.23
CA ARG A 75 -12.17 5.17 16.66
C ARG A 75 -10.97 4.28 16.97
N CYS A 76 -9.86 4.89 17.34
CA CYS A 76 -8.64 4.18 17.73
C CYS A 76 -8.32 4.40 19.22
N SER A 77 -7.43 3.57 19.79
CA SER A 77 -7.00 3.72 21.19
C SER A 77 -6.29 5.05 21.44
N ALA A 78 -5.56 5.58 20.45
CA ALA A 78 -4.90 6.89 20.52
C ALA A 78 -5.73 8.03 19.92
N GLY A 79 -7.06 7.94 20.03
CA GLY A 79 -8.01 8.98 19.62
C GLY A 79 -8.70 8.72 18.28
N ASN A 80 -9.66 9.60 17.98
CA ASN A 80 -10.45 9.52 16.75
C ASN A 80 -9.64 9.95 15.52
N VAL A 81 -10.00 9.36 14.38
CA VAL A 81 -9.39 9.61 13.08
C VAL A 81 -10.48 9.98 12.10
N ALA A 82 -10.34 11.16 11.47
CA ALA A 82 -11.23 11.60 10.42
C ALA A 82 -10.97 10.83 9.11
N PRO A 83 -11.99 10.64 8.26
CA PRO A 83 -11.81 10.00 6.95
C PRO A 83 -10.70 10.66 6.13
N SER A 84 -10.62 12.00 6.13
CA SER A 84 -9.56 12.75 5.46
C SER A 84 -8.15 12.36 5.90
N GLN A 85 -7.94 12.00 7.18
CA GLN A 85 -6.64 11.56 7.66
C GLN A 85 -6.27 10.16 7.13
N LEU A 86 -7.24 9.27 6.95
CA LEU A 86 -7.02 7.98 6.29
C LEU A 86 -6.64 8.19 4.83
N LEU A 87 -7.36 9.05 4.12
CA LEU A 87 -7.06 9.37 2.72
C LEU A 87 -5.68 10.02 2.57
N SER A 88 -5.31 10.97 3.42
CA SER A 88 -3.98 11.58 3.43
C SER A 88 -2.88 10.55 3.69
N PHE A 89 -3.12 9.60 4.60
CA PHE A 89 -2.18 8.51 4.83
C PHE A 89 -2.04 7.61 3.60
N ALA A 90 -3.15 7.17 3.00
CA ALA A 90 -3.12 6.37 1.77
C ALA A 90 -2.37 7.08 0.64
N LYS A 91 -2.63 8.38 0.47
CA LYS A 91 -1.91 9.24 -0.48
C LYS A 91 -0.41 9.26 -0.21
N SER A 92 0.02 9.46 1.04
CA SER A 92 1.45 9.47 1.38
C SER A 92 2.19 8.19 0.99
N GLN A 93 1.52 7.04 1.07
CA GLN A 93 2.10 5.76 0.68
C GLN A 93 2.22 5.63 -0.84
N VAL A 94 1.23 6.14 -1.59
CA VAL A 94 1.28 6.20 -3.06
C VAL A 94 2.34 7.21 -3.51
N ASP A 95 2.39 8.39 -2.92
CA ASP A 95 3.40 9.41 -3.22
C ASP A 95 4.81 8.86 -2.97
N TYR A 96 5.02 8.13 -1.86
CA TYR A 96 6.28 7.42 -1.61
C TYR A 96 6.63 6.43 -2.73
N ILE A 97 5.66 5.62 -3.19
CA ILE A 97 5.86 4.70 -4.32
C ILE A 97 6.26 5.46 -5.59
N LEU A 98 5.70 6.64 -5.82
CA LEU A 98 5.90 7.43 -7.04
C LEU A 98 7.11 8.36 -6.98
N GLY A 99 7.77 8.51 -5.83
CA GLY A 99 9.06 9.18 -5.73
C GLY A 99 9.23 10.13 -4.55
N ASP A 100 8.18 10.41 -3.78
CA ASP A 100 8.27 11.22 -2.55
C ASP A 100 8.85 10.39 -1.39
N ASN A 101 10.14 10.09 -1.53
CA ASN A 101 10.91 9.31 -0.58
C ASN A 101 12.35 9.82 -0.50
N PRO A 102 13.11 9.46 0.55
CA PRO A 102 14.48 9.97 0.73
C PRO A 102 15.45 9.70 -0.42
N ARG A 103 15.12 8.77 -1.33
CA ARG A 103 15.93 8.46 -2.51
C ARG A 103 15.46 9.19 -3.78
N ALA A 104 14.40 9.98 -3.72
CA ALA A 104 13.75 10.62 -4.87
C ALA A 104 13.60 9.64 -6.06
N THR A 105 13.19 8.40 -5.76
CA THR A 105 13.15 7.29 -6.72
C THR A 105 11.74 6.74 -6.81
N SER A 106 11.13 6.77 -7.98
CA SER A 106 9.89 6.04 -8.24
C SER A 106 10.16 4.53 -8.20
N TYR A 107 9.35 3.80 -7.47
CA TYR A 107 9.32 2.34 -7.46
C TYR A 107 8.38 1.77 -8.53
N MET A 108 7.74 2.62 -9.33
CA MET A 108 7.00 2.23 -10.53
C MET A 108 7.90 2.37 -11.75
N VAL A 109 8.25 1.25 -12.38
CA VAL A 109 9.12 1.23 -13.57
C VAL A 109 8.48 2.04 -14.70
N GLY A 110 9.27 2.94 -15.31
CA GLY A 110 8.82 3.81 -16.40
C GLY A 110 8.10 5.08 -15.96
N TYR A 111 7.95 5.31 -14.65
CA TYR A 111 7.31 6.51 -14.11
C TYR A 111 8.32 7.43 -13.41
N GLY A 112 8.22 8.74 -13.68
CA GLY A 112 9.10 9.76 -13.11
C GLY A 112 10.51 9.77 -13.74
N ASN A 113 11.38 10.65 -13.23
CA ASN A 113 12.72 10.86 -13.78
C ASN A 113 13.76 9.85 -13.28
N ASN A 114 13.47 9.14 -12.19
CA ASN A 114 14.38 8.19 -11.57
C ASN A 114 13.59 6.96 -11.11
N PHE A 115 13.87 5.80 -11.68
CA PHE A 115 13.21 4.53 -11.38
C PHE A 115 14.14 3.33 -11.66
N PRO A 116 13.86 2.14 -11.10
CA PRO A 116 14.65 0.93 -11.36
C PRO A 116 14.72 0.58 -12.86
N GLN A 117 15.93 0.56 -13.41
CA GLN A 117 16.19 0.19 -14.81
C GLN A 117 16.47 -1.31 -14.99
N ARG A 118 16.73 -2.02 -13.90
CA ARG A 118 17.11 -3.43 -13.88
C ARG A 118 16.30 -4.16 -12.83
N VAL A 119 15.05 -4.46 -13.18
CA VAL A 119 14.16 -5.26 -12.33
C VAL A 119 14.40 -6.75 -12.56
N HIS A 120 13.98 -7.56 -11.57
CA HIS A 120 14.02 -9.01 -11.63
C HIS A 120 12.99 -9.59 -12.60
N HIS A 121 13.14 -9.26 -13.87
CA HIS A 121 12.30 -9.68 -14.97
C HIS A 121 13.18 -9.88 -16.20
N ARG A 122 13.40 -11.15 -16.58
CA ARG A 122 14.41 -11.53 -17.58
C ARG A 122 14.23 -10.80 -18.90
N GLY A 123 13.01 -10.77 -19.43
CA GLY A 123 12.72 -10.17 -20.73
C GLY A 123 12.90 -8.65 -20.78
N SER A 124 12.88 -7.95 -19.65
CA SER A 124 13.14 -6.50 -19.59
C SER A 124 14.61 -6.17 -19.34
N SER A 125 15.38 -7.15 -18.88
CA SER A 125 16.79 -6.99 -18.50
C SER A 125 17.75 -7.59 -19.53
N ILE A 126 17.25 -7.92 -20.72
CA ILE A 126 18.02 -8.43 -21.87
C ILE A 126 17.68 -7.63 -23.12
N VAL A 127 18.60 -7.64 -24.09
CA VAL A 127 18.36 -7.03 -25.40
C VAL A 127 17.29 -7.83 -26.14
N SER A 128 16.43 -7.13 -26.88
CA SER A 128 15.44 -7.78 -27.74
C SER A 128 16.12 -8.70 -28.75
N TYR A 129 15.60 -9.93 -28.90
CA TYR A 129 16.07 -10.89 -29.92
C TYR A 129 16.01 -10.34 -31.36
N LYS A 130 15.13 -9.37 -31.61
CA LYS A 130 15.04 -8.70 -32.92
C LYS A 130 16.23 -7.79 -33.22
N VAL A 131 16.94 -7.33 -32.19
CA VAL A 131 18.10 -6.45 -32.28
C VAL A 131 19.38 -7.28 -32.21
N ASP A 132 19.47 -8.21 -31.27
CA ASP A 132 20.61 -9.11 -31.12
C ASP A 132 20.12 -10.55 -30.92
N ARG A 133 20.56 -11.45 -31.81
CA ARG A 133 20.22 -12.88 -31.79
C ARG A 133 21.20 -13.72 -30.97
N SER A 134 22.18 -13.11 -30.31
CA SER A 134 23.13 -13.79 -29.46
C SER A 134 22.42 -14.62 -28.38
N PHE A 135 23.02 -15.77 -28.06
CA PHE A 135 22.44 -16.67 -27.06
C PHE A 135 22.48 -16.02 -25.68
N VAL A 136 21.30 -15.86 -25.06
CA VAL A 136 21.17 -15.40 -23.68
C VAL A 136 21.14 -16.61 -22.76
N THR A 137 22.17 -16.76 -21.93
CA THR A 137 22.23 -17.85 -20.94
C THR A 137 21.12 -17.71 -19.89
N CYS A 138 20.82 -18.79 -19.16
CA CYS A 138 19.83 -18.77 -18.06
C CYS A 138 20.09 -17.68 -17.00
N ARG A 139 21.34 -17.23 -16.86
CA ARG A 139 21.76 -16.14 -15.95
C ARG A 139 22.00 -14.80 -16.65
N GLY A 140 22.03 -14.75 -17.98
CA GLY A 140 22.38 -13.56 -18.78
C GLY A 140 21.38 -12.39 -18.72
N GLY A 141 20.25 -12.58 -18.02
CA GLY A 141 19.23 -11.54 -17.75
C GLY A 141 18.75 -11.54 -16.31
N TYR A 142 19.50 -12.16 -15.40
CA TYR A 142 19.18 -12.21 -13.98
C TYR A 142 19.69 -10.93 -13.33
N ALA A 143 18.80 -9.94 -13.22
CA ALA A 143 19.04 -8.67 -12.53
C ALA A 143 18.23 -8.56 -11.24
#